data_AF-A0A8T5AZ66-F1
#
_entry.id   AF-A0A8T5AZ66-F1
#
_cell.length_a   1.000
_cell.length_b   1.000
_cell.length_c   1.000
_cell.angle_alpha   90.00
_cell.angle_beta   90.00
_cell.angle_gamma   90.00
#
_symmetry.space_group_name_H-M   'P 1'
#
loop_
_entity.id
_entity.type
_entity.pdbx_description
1 polymer ?
#
loop_
_entity_poly.entity_id
_entity_poly.type
_entity_poly.pdbx_seq_one_letter_code
_entity_poly.pdbx_strand_id
1 'polypeptide(L)' 'MIQMSFLLFASGKLVCTGAVNEKMVYDAVEKLMAELIQKSLLIR' A
#
# COMPACT_ATOMS: atom_id res chain seq x y z
N MET A 1 5.56 -18.83 -0.43
CA MET A 1 4.80 -17.90 -1.30
C MET A 1 4.32 -16.77 -0.40
N ILE A 2 4.85 -15.56 -0.56
CA ILE A 2 4.60 -14.43 0.36
C ILE A 2 3.62 -13.48 -0.34
N GLN A 3 2.47 -13.22 0.27
CA GLN A 3 1.40 -12.39 -0.29
C GLN A 3 1.34 -11.08 0.50
N MET A 4 1.23 -9.95 -0.20
CA MET A 4 1.10 -8.63 0.42
C MET A 4 -0.38 -8.30 0.62
N SER A 5 -0.74 -7.80 1.78
CA SER A 5 -2.11 -7.35 2.06
C SER A 5 -2.09 -6.01 2.77
N PHE A 6 -3.02 -5.13 2.34
CA PHE A 6 -3.17 -3.78 2.84
C PHE A 6 -4.54 -3.59 3.46
N LEU A 7 -4.58 -2.95 4.62
CA LEU A 7 -5.79 -2.40 5.23
C LEU A 7 -5.70 -0.88 5.17
N LEU A 8 -6.66 -0.25 4.50
CA LEU A 8 -6.73 1.20 4.33
C LEU A 8 -7.87 1.75 5.17
N PHE A 9 -7.60 2.82 5.91
CA PHE A 9 -8.60 3.53 6.71
C PHE A 9 -8.96 4.85 6.04
N ALA A 10 -10.22 5.27 6.15
CA ALA A 10 -10.68 6.56 5.64
C ALA A 10 -9.91 7.77 6.22
N SER A 11 -9.23 7.59 7.36
CA SER A 11 -8.34 8.60 7.95
C SER A 11 -7.00 8.76 7.21
N GLY A 12 -6.76 8.06 6.10
CA GLY A 12 -5.49 8.04 5.38
C GLY A 12 -4.39 7.19 6.03
N LYS A 13 -4.70 6.44 7.08
CA LYS A 13 -3.77 5.48 7.70
C LYS A 13 -3.82 4.15 6.92
N LEU A 14 -2.69 3.45 6.85
CA LEU A 14 -2.61 2.14 6.22
C LEU A 14 -1.84 1.14 7.11
N VAL A 15 -2.24 -0.12 7.05
CA VAL A 15 -1.52 -1.25 7.65
C VAL A 15 -1.08 -2.17 6.52
N CYS A 16 0.20 -2.55 6.55
CA CYS A 16 0.85 -3.42 5.57
C CYS A 16 1.29 -4.70 6.26
N THR A 17 0.94 -5.87 5.69
CA THR A 17 1.31 -7.18 6.24
C THR A 17 1.85 -8.09 5.13
N GLY A 18 2.74 -9.01 5.48
CA GLY A 18 3.33 -9.94 4.52
C GLY A 18 4.65 -9.48 3.89
N ALA A 19 5.28 -8.42 4.41
CA ALA A 19 6.64 -8.02 4.06
C ALA A 19 7.68 -8.82 4.87
N VAL A 20 8.81 -9.21 4.26
CA VAL A 20 9.93 -9.85 4.97
C VAL A 20 11.05 -8.89 5.35
N ASN A 21 11.07 -7.69 4.77
CA ASN A 21 12.01 -6.64 5.10
C ASN A 21 11.38 -5.26 4.86
N GLU A 22 11.99 -4.23 5.42
CA GLU A 22 11.50 -2.86 5.36
C GLU A 22 11.45 -2.33 3.92
N LYS A 23 12.46 -2.66 3.10
CA LYS A 23 12.50 -2.23 1.69
C LYS A 23 11.25 -2.67 0.93
N MET A 24 10.79 -3.90 1.14
CA MET A 24 9.56 -4.39 0.51
C MET A 24 8.32 -3.62 0.94
N VAL A 25 8.27 -3.12 2.19
CA VAL A 25 7.17 -2.27 2.64
C VAL A 25 7.13 -0.99 1.82
N TYR A 26 8.27 -0.30 1.67
CA TYR A 26 8.36 0.93 0.88
C TYR A 26 7.98 0.70 -0.58
N ASP A 27 8.59 -0.30 -1.23
CA ASP A 27 8.32 -0.62 -2.63
C ASP A 27 6.83 -0.96 -2.86
N ALA A 28 6.20 -1.65 -1.91
CA ALA A 28 4.80 -2.06 -2.03
C ALA A 28 3.83 -0.89 -1.77
N VAL A 29 4.16 0.00 -0.83
CA VAL A 29 3.39 1.23 -0.60
C VAL A 29 3.48 2.17 -1.80
N GLU A 30 4.65 2.33 -2.41
CA GLU A 30 4.82 3.16 -3.61
C GLU A 30 3.97 2.65 -4.78
N LYS A 31 3.97 1.34 -5.02
CA LYS A 31 3.10 0.70 -6.02
C LYS A 31 1.62 0.89 -5.71
N LEU A 32 1.21 0.69 -4.46
CA LEU A 32 -0.17 0.91 -4.03
C LEU A 32 -0.62 2.35 -4.30
N MET A 33 0.21 3.34 -3.94
CA MET A 33 -0.10 4.75 -4.17
C MET A 33 -0.23 5.06 -5.66
N ALA A 34 0.68 4.56 -6.49
CA ALA A 34 0.61 4.73 -7.94
C ALA A 34 -0.69 4.14 -8.54
N GLU A 35 -1.06 2.92 -8.12
CA GLU A 35 -2.31 2.27 -8.57
C GLU A 35 -3.56 3.04 -8.14
N LEU A 36 -3.60 3.53 -6.89
CA LEU A 36 -4.72 4.28 -6.37
C LEU A 36 -4.89 5.64 -7.08
N ILE A 37 -3.80 6.33 -7.39
CA ILE A 37 -3.81 7.57 -8.17
C ILE A 37 -4.29 7.29 -9.60
N GLN A 38 -3.77 6.25 -10.25
CA GLN A 38 -4.17 5.88 -11.61
C GLN A 38 -5.67 5.55 -11.70
N LYS A 39 -6.22 4.95 -10.65
CA LYS A 39 -7.65 4.60 -10.55
C LYS A 39 -8.52 5.76 -10.07
N SER A 40 -7.95 6.95 -9.84
CA SER A 40 -8.65 8.12 -9.26
C SER A 40 -9.32 7.83 -7.91
N LEU A 41 -8.78 6.86 -7.15
CA LEU A 41 -9.26 6.46 -5.82
C LEU A 41 -8.58 7.23 -4.68
N LEU A 42 -7.54 7.99 -5.01
CA LEU A 42 -6.87 8.91 -4.10
C LEU A 42 -7.03 10.33 -4.66
N ILE A 43 -7.86 11.13 -4.00
CA ILE A 43 -8.04 12.56 -4.30
C ILE A 43 -7.29 13.31 -3.20
N ARG A 44 -6.32 14.15 -3.59
CA ARG A 44 -5.52 14.98 -2.67
C ARG A 44 -6.37 16.00 -1.94
#